data_AF-R6WUY2-F1
#
_entry.id   AF-R6WUY2-F1
#
_cell.length_a   1.000
_cell.length_b   1.000
_cell.length_c   1.000
_cell.angle_alpha   90.00
_cell.angle_beta   90.00
_cell.angle_gamma   90.00
#
_symmetry.space_group_name_H-M   'P 1'
#
loop_
_entity.id
_entity.type
_entity.pdbx_description
1 polymer ?
#
loop_
_entity_poly.entity_id
_entity_poly.type
_entity_poly.pdbx_seq_one_letter_code
_entity_poly.pdbx_strand_id
1 'polypeptide(L)' 'MHLFLDARLQEYPSLSFHPNDNRATVVIPREEFLRYLTEVGNSYEFLELY' A
#
# COMPACT_ATOMS: atom_id res chain seq x y z
N MET A 1 -7.48 5.56 9.69
CA MET A 1 -7.57 4.16 10.19
C MET A 1 -6.16 3.63 10.44
N HIS A 2 -6.02 2.45 11.05
CA HIS A 2 -4.72 1.78 11.18
C HIS A 2 -4.64 0.60 10.22
N LEU A 3 -3.59 0.55 9.39
CA LEU A 3 -3.38 -0.47 8.36
C LEU A 3 -2.27 -1.43 8.80
N PHE A 4 -2.50 -2.72 8.61
CA PHE A 4 -1.46 -3.75 8.70
C PHE A 4 -1.04 -4.13 7.29
N LEU A 5 0.25 -4.02 7.00
CA LEU A 5 0.83 -4.33 5.71
C LEU A 5 1.78 -5.52 5.86
N ASP A 6 1.80 -6.42 4.88
CA ASP A 6 2.78 -7.52 4.85
C ASP A 6 4.20 -6.94 4.68
N ALA A 7 5.13 -7.35 5.53
CA ALA A 7 6.53 -6.91 5.50
C ALA A 7 7.20 -7.15 4.14
N ARG A 8 6.80 -8.19 3.40
CA ARG A 8 7.28 -8.50 2.04
C ARG A 8 6.97 -7.40 1.04
N LEU A 9 5.94 -6.57 1.27
CA LEU A 9 5.62 -5.45 0.38
C LEU A 9 6.75 -4.42 0.28
N GLN A 10 7.67 -4.41 1.25
CA GLN A 10 8.88 -3.58 1.22
C GLN A 10 9.93 -4.06 0.20
N GLU A 11 9.82 -5.27 -0.33
CA GLU A 11 10.75 -5.81 -1.32
C GLU A 11 10.40 -5.37 -2.76
N TYR A 12 9.16 -4.93 -2.99
CA TYR A 12 8.67 -4.59 -4.34
C TYR A 12 8.73 -3.08 -4.61
N PRO A 13 9.19 -2.66 -5.81
CA PRO A 13 9.30 -1.24 -6.18
C PRO A 13 7.94 -0.57 -6.38
N SER A 14 6.89 -1.33 -6.70
CA SER A 14 5.54 -0.84 -6.91
C SER A 14 4.49 -1.82 -6.38
N LEU A 15 3.30 -1.29 -6.09
CA LEU A 15 2.14 -2.00 -5.57
C LEU A 15 0.94 -1.79 -6.51
N SER A 16 0.12 -2.84 -6.66
CA SER A 16 -1.03 -2.83 -7.56
C SER A 16 -2.32 -2.81 -6.77
N PHE A 17 -3.27 -1.95 -7.16
CA PHE A 17 -4.55 -1.79 -6.50
C PHE A 17 -5.69 -1.69 -7.50
N HIS A 18 -6.89 -2.08 -7.08
CA HIS A 18 -8.11 -1.69 -7.77
C HIS A 18 -8.48 -0.27 -7.35
N PRO A 19 -8.74 0.67 -8.29
CA PRO A 19 -9.07 2.06 -7.97
C PRO A 19 -10.54 2.21 -7.54
N ASN A 20 -10.99 1.40 -6.56
CA ASN A 20 -12.40 1.23 -6.17
C ASN A 20 -13.34 0.69 -7.27
N ASP A 21 -12.79 0.35 -8.44
CA ASP A 21 -13.44 -0.41 -9.52
C ASP A 21 -12.57 -1.64 -9.83
N ASN A 22 -13.17 -2.83 -9.82
CA ASN A 22 -12.47 -4.10 -10.04
C ASN A 22 -12.17 -4.40 -11.52
N ARG A 23 -12.58 -3.52 -12.44
CA ARG A 23 -12.30 -3.64 -13.88
C ARG A 23 -10.98 -3.01 -14.31
N ALA A 24 -10.28 -2.34 -13.39
CA ALA A 24 -8.99 -1.73 -13.64
C ALA A 24 -7.99 -2.02 -12.52
N THR A 25 -6.70 -1.89 -12.85
CA THR A 25 -5.59 -1.97 -11.91
C THR A 25 -4.72 -0.74 -12.08
N VAL A 26 -4.44 -0.04 -10.99
CA VAL A 26 -3.43 1.02 -10.93
C VAL A 26 -2.16 0.47 -10.31
N VAL A 27 -1.01 0.83 -10.86
CA VAL A 27 0.32 0.47 -10.35
C VAL A 27 0.95 1.74 -9.78
N ILE A 28 1.26 1.73 -8.49
CA ILE A 28 1.75 2.89 -7.75
C ILE A 28 3.15 2.55 -7.20
N PRO A 29 4.18 3.40 -7.40
CA PRO A 29 5.46 3.22 -6.72
C PRO A 29 5.27 3.10 -5.21
N ARG A 30 6.00 2.20 -4.55
CA ARG A 30 5.81 1.94 -3.11
C ARG A 30 5.95 3.22 -2.27
N GLU A 31 6.96 4.04 -2.56
CA GLU A 31 7.19 5.31 -1.86
C GLU A 31 6.01 6.28 -2.00
N GLU A 32 5.38 6.31 -3.17
CA GLU A 32 4.22 7.14 -3.47
C GLU A 32 2.97 6.66 -2.74
N PHE A 33 2.80 5.33 -2.61
CA PHE A 33 1.75 4.76 -1.78
C PHE A 33 1.92 5.11 -0.30
N LEU A 34 3.15 5.01 0.25
CA LEU A 34 3.41 5.38 1.65
C LEU A 34 3.22 6.88 1.90
N ARG A 35 3.61 7.72 0.93
CA ARG A 35 3.32 9.16 0.97
C ARG A 35 1.82 9.41 0.98
N TYR A 36 1.07 8.75 0.09
CA TYR A 36 -0.39 8.83 0.07
C TYR A 36 -1.02 8.45 1.41
N LEU A 37 -0.58 7.36 2.05
CA LEU A 37 -1.08 6.97 3.38
C LEU A 37 -0.88 8.06 4.43
N THR A 38 0.27 8.73 4.38
CA THR A 38 0.59 9.85 5.28
C THR A 38 -0.33 11.04 5.01
N GLU A 39 -0.52 11.43 3.75
CA GLU A 39 -1.36 12.58 3.36
C GLU A 39 -2.84 12.40 3.74
N VAL A 40 -3.37 11.17 3.67
CA VAL A 40 -4.76 10.88 4.07
C VAL A 40 -4.92 10.58 5.57
N GLY A 41 -3.85 10.68 6.36
CA GLY A 41 -3.87 10.48 7.80
C GLY A 41 -4.05 9.02 8.25
N ASN A 42 -3.61 8.06 7.43
CA ASN A 42 -3.57 6.65 7.83
C ASN A 42 -2.23 6.30 8.48
N SER A 43 -2.29 5.84 9.73
CA SER A 43 -1.17 5.12 10.35
C SER A 43 -1.07 3.71 9.78
N TYR A 44 0.13 3.16 9.69
CA TYR A 44 0.36 1.79 9.24
C TYR A 44 1.52 1.14 9.99
N GLU A 45 1.52 -0.19 10.08
CA GLU A 45 2.67 -0.98 10.49
C GLU A 45 2.88 -2.19 9.56
N PHE A 46 4.14 -2.59 9.41
CA PHE A 46 4.52 -3.78 8.65
C PHE A 46 4.65 -4.98 9.59
N LEU A 47 4.01 -6.09 9.23
CA LEU A 47 4.04 -7.33 9.99
C LEU A 47 4.52 -8.48 9.10
N GLU A 48 5.26 -9.42 9.68
CA GLU A 48 5.46 -10.74 9.09
C GLU A 48 4.14 -11.49 9.20
N LEU A 49 3.37 -11.53 8.10
CA LEU A 49 2.05 -12.16 8.10
C LEU A 49 2.10 -13.65 7.73
N TYR A 50 3.21 -14.13 7.15
CA TYR A 50 3.49 -15.53 6.81
C TYR A 50 4.99 -15.85 6.77
#